data_AF-A0A1J1LGH9-F1
#
_entry.id   AF-A0A1J1LGH9-F1
#
_cell.length_a   1.000
_cell.length_b   1.000
_cell.length_c   1.000
_cell.angle_alpha   90.00
_cell.angle_beta   90.00
_cell.angle_gamma   90.00
#
_symmetry.space_group_name_H-M   'P 1'
#
loop_
_entity.id
_entity.type
_entity.pdbx_description
1 polymer ?
#
loop_
_entity_poly.entity_id
_entity_poly.type
_entity_poly.pdbx_seq_one_letter_code
_entity_poly.pdbx_strand_id
1 'polypeptide(L)'
;MTQTITQAEAIVEMIKTLPLQQQEEVISFIEFLHFKAQKQEIQPPEEEQQKISAYEVAQEFAGCLEGGPSDLSTNKKYLQGNW
;
A
#
# COMPACT_ATOMS: atom_id res chain seq x y z
N MET A 1 34.63 -36.57 1.42
CA MET A 1 33.41 -36.22 2.16
C MET A 1 32.95 -34.86 1.69
N THR A 2 32.06 -34.81 0.71
CA THR A 2 31.56 -33.56 0.11
C THR A 2 30.35 -33.09 0.89
N GLN A 3 30.47 -31.95 1.57
CA GLN A 3 29.39 -31.33 2.32
C GLN A 3 28.36 -30.78 1.33
N THR A 4 27.15 -31.33 1.36
CA THR A 4 25.96 -30.65 0.84
C THR A 4 25.64 -29.51 1.80
N ILE A 5 26.30 -28.37 1.62
CA ILE A 5 25.91 -27.14 2.32
C ILE A 5 24.46 -26.88 1.92
N THR A 6 23.55 -26.96 2.88
CA THR A 6 22.16 -26.62 2.62
C THR A 6 22.09 -25.13 2.30
N GLN A 7 21.23 -24.72 1.37
CA GLN A 7 21.12 -23.30 0.98
C GLN A 7 20.93 -22.38 2.20
N ALA A 8 20.25 -22.86 3.25
CA ALA A 8 20.08 -22.14 4.50
C ALA A 8 21.42 -21.82 5.19
N GLU A 9 22.35 -22.76 5.25
CA GLU A 9 23.68 -22.57 5.86
C GLU A 9 24.51 -21.56 5.06
N ALA A 10 24.45 -21.62 3.73
CA ALA A 10 25.14 -20.65 2.86
C ALA A 10 24.59 -19.23 3.06
N ILE A 11 23.27 -19.07 3.18
CA ILE A 11 22.63 -17.76 3.43
C ILE A 11 23.05 -17.22 4.80
N VAL A 12 23.06 -18.06 5.84
CA VAL A 12 23.48 -17.66 7.19
C VAL A 12 24.93 -17.19 7.20
N GLU A 13 25.84 -17.89 6.51
CA GLU A 13 27.24 -17.48 6.41
C GLU A 13 27.39 -16.15 5.66
N MET A 14 26.64 -15.93 4.58
CA MET A 14 26.65 -14.64 3.88
C MET A 14 26.18 -13.49 4.78
N ILE A 15 25.08 -13.67 5.52
CA ILE A 15 24.52 -12.63 6.40
C ILE A 15 25.51 -12.24 7.51
N LYS A 16 26.24 -13.22 8.07
CA LYS A 16 27.26 -12.96 9.11
C LYS A 16 28.41 -12.08 8.62
N THR A 17 28.71 -12.08 7.32
CA THR A 17 29.78 -11.25 6.74
C THR A 17 29.36 -9.80 6.49
N LEU A 18 28.06 -9.50 6.55
CA LEU A 18 27.54 -8.17 6.28
C LEU A 18 27.68 -7.24 7.52
N PRO A 19 27.86 -5.93 7.33
CA PRO A 19 27.73 -4.93 8.39
C PRO A 19 26.33 -4.92 9.02
N LEU A 20 26.23 -4.46 10.27
CA LEU A 20 24.98 -4.46 11.05
C LEU A 20 23.79 -3.85 10.28
N GLN A 21 23.99 -2.69 9.65
CA GLN A 21 22.95 -2.01 8.87
C GLN A 21 22.42 -2.89 7.72
N GLN A 22 23.30 -3.61 7.03
CA GLN A 22 22.90 -4.47 5.92
C GLN A 22 22.20 -5.76 6.41
N GLN A 23 22.52 -6.22 7.62
CA GLN A 23 21.78 -7.33 8.24
C GLN A 23 20.33 -6.92 8.53
N GLU A 24 20.09 -5.70 9.01
CA GLU A 24 18.74 -5.16 9.22
C GLU A 24 17.95 -5.02 7.91
N GLU A 25 18.61 -4.62 6.82
CA GLU A 25 18.01 -4.59 5.48
C GLU A 25 17.59 -5.99 5.01
N VAL A 26 18.42 -7.01 5.25
CA VAL A 26 18.08 -8.41 4.92
C VAL A 26 16.87 -8.88 5.72
N ILE A 27 16.80 -8.57 7.01
CA ILE A 27 15.63 -8.90 7.85
C ILE A 27 14.38 -8.25 7.29
N SER A 28 14.45 -6.94 6.99
CA SER A 28 13.34 -6.18 6.41
C SER A 28 12.86 -6.79 5.08
N PHE A 29 13.78 -7.28 4.26
CA PHE A 29 13.43 -7.94 3.01
C PHE A 29 12.74 -9.30 3.22
N ILE A 30 13.20 -10.10 4.19
CA ILE A 30 12.56 -11.38 4.54
C ILE A 30 11.14 -11.15 5.06
N GLU A 31 10.94 -10.16 5.93
CA GLU A 31 9.61 -9.76 6.40
C GLU A 31 8.70 -9.32 5.26
N PHE A 32 9.23 -8.56 4.30
CA PHE A 32 8.48 -8.18 3.10
C PHE A 32 8.06 -9.38 2.26
N LEU A 33 8.93 -10.39 2.09
CA LEU A 33 8.58 -11.62 1.38
C LEU A 33 7.45 -12.39 2.10
N HIS A 34 7.50 -12.49 3.42
CA HIS A 34 6.43 -13.08 4.22
C HIS A 34 5.12 -12.31 4.12
N PHE A 35 5.17 -10.98 4.12
CA PHE A 35 4.00 -10.14 3.93
C PHE A 35 3.35 -10.37 2.55
N LYS A 36 4.17 -10.47 1.49
CA LYS A 36 3.67 -10.75 0.13
C LYS A 36 3.00 -12.12 0.01
N ALA A 37 3.57 -13.15 0.64
CA ALA A 37 3.00 -14.49 0.63
C ALA A 37 1.62 -14.52 1.31
N GLN A 38 1.47 -13.83 2.45
CA GLN A 38 0.19 -13.70 3.15
C GLN A 38 -0.84 -12.90 2.34
N LYS A 39 -0.42 -11.87 1.61
CA LYS A 39 -1.33 -11.07 0.78
C LYS A 39 -1.90 -11.85 -0.41
N GLN A 40 -1.19 -12.87 -0.91
CA GLN A 40 -1.71 -13.73 -1.97
C GLN A 40 -2.90 -14.60 -1.51
N GLU A 41 -2.97 -14.93 -0.22
CA GLU A 41 -4.09 -15.67 0.39
C GLU A 41 -5.35 -14.81 0.59
N ILE A 42 -5.21 -13.47 0.63
CA ILE A 42 -6.32 -12.53 0.86
C ILE A 42 -6.81 -11.92 -0.45
N GLN A 43 -6.37 -12.41 -1.60
CA GLN A 43 -7.02 -12.02 -2.85
C GLN A 43 -8.47 -12.52 -2.78
N PRO A 44 -9.48 -11.63 -2.83
CA PRO A 44 -10.82 -12.07 -3.15
C PRO A 44 -10.72 -12.93 -4.43
N PRO A 45 -11.59 -13.95 -4.61
CA PRO A 45 -11.64 -14.63 -5.90
C PRO A 45 -11.62 -13.57 -7.00
N GLU A 46 -10.83 -13.81 -8.04
CA GLU A 46 -10.76 -12.99 -9.25
C GLU A 46 -12.14 -12.97 -9.94
N GLU A 47 -13.17 -12.46 -9.27
CA GLU A 47 -14.24 -11.77 -9.95
C GLU A 47 -13.54 -10.60 -10.59
N GLU A 48 -13.63 -10.54 -11.92
CA GLU A 48 -13.25 -9.42 -12.76
C GLU A 48 -13.95 -8.15 -12.24
N GLN A 49 -13.44 -7.57 -11.16
CA GLN A 49 -13.79 -6.23 -10.75
C GLN A 49 -13.22 -5.38 -11.86
N GLN A 50 -14.12 -5.02 -12.78
CA GLN A 50 -13.86 -4.09 -13.85
C GLN A 50 -12.99 -2.99 -13.26
N LYS A 51 -11.79 -2.84 -13.82
CA LYS A 51 -10.82 -1.84 -13.36
C LYS A 51 -11.36 -0.47 -13.73
N ILE A 52 -12.33 0.00 -12.95
CA ILE A 52 -12.89 1.32 -13.08
C ILE A 52 -11.91 2.31 -12.47
N SER A 53 -11.71 3.42 -13.16
CA SER A 53 -10.86 4.49 -12.71
C SER A 53 -11.47 5.21 -11.50
N ALA A 54 -10.63 5.84 -10.69
CA ALA A 54 -11.10 6.68 -9.59
C ALA A 54 -12.03 7.82 -10.09
N TYR A 55 -11.86 8.25 -11.36
CA TYR A 55 -12.73 9.22 -12.00
C TYR A 55 -14.15 8.68 -12.19
N GLU A 56 -14.31 7.45 -12.69
CA GLU A 56 -15.62 6.81 -12.88
C GLU A 56 -16.35 6.61 -11.56
N VAL A 57 -15.62 6.24 -10.50
CA VAL A 57 -16.19 6.14 -9.14
C VAL A 57 -16.65 7.51 -8.63
N ALA A 58 -15.87 8.56 -8.87
CA ALA A 58 -16.21 9.90 -8.42
C ALA A 58 -17.41 10.52 -9.17
N GLN A 59 -17.72 10.05 -10.39
CA GLN A 59 -18.88 10.54 -11.15
C GLN A 59 -20.21 10.24 -10.45
N GLU A 60 -20.33 9.16 -9.71
CA GLU A 60 -21.55 8.83 -8.95
C GLU A 60 -21.86 9.89 -7.87
N PHE A 61 -20.82 10.55 -7.35
CA PHE A 61 -20.95 11.58 -6.32
C PHE A 61 -21.09 12.99 -6.91
N ALA A 62 -20.97 13.14 -8.23
CA ALA A 62 -21.14 14.43 -8.91
C ALA A 62 -22.62 14.86 -8.81
N GLY A 63 -22.89 15.88 -8.01
CA GLY A 63 -24.25 16.39 -7.77
C GLY A 63 -24.94 15.81 -6.53
N CYS A 64 -24.35 14.84 -5.83
CA CYS A 64 -24.87 14.28 -4.57
C CYS A 64 -24.58 15.16 -3.33
N LEU A 65 -24.42 16.48 -3.51
CA LEU A 65 -24.44 17.41 -2.38
C LEU A 65 -25.90 17.62 -1.95
N GLU A 66 -26.54 16.60 -1.39
CA GLU A 66 -27.80 16.78 -0.67
C GLU A 66 -27.52 17.58 0.60
N GLY A 67 -27.99 18.83 0.61
CA GLY A 67 -27.94 19.72 1.79
C GLY A 67 -27.01 20.93 1.67
N GLY A 68 -26.28 21.09 0.56
CA GLY A 68 -25.52 22.31 0.28
C GLY A 68 -26.33 23.35 -0.49
N PRO A 69 -26.07 24.66 -0.35
CA PRO A 69 -26.69 25.67 -1.20
C PRO A 69 -26.42 25.33 -2.68
N SER A 70 -27.49 25.29 -3.51
CA SER A 70 -27.39 24.98 -4.95
C SER A 70 -26.49 25.94 -5.73
N ASP A 71 -26.14 27.07 -5.13
CA ASP A 71 -25.19 28.04 -5.67
C ASP A 71 -23.85 27.89 -4.96
N LEU A 72 -22.80 27.52 -5.72
CA LEU A 72 -21.41 27.49 -5.25
C LEU A 72 -20.88 28.89 -4.92
N SER A 73 -21.59 29.96 -5.29
CA SER A 73 -21.38 31.29 -4.75
C SER A 73 -21.98 31.39 -3.35
N THR A 74 -21.41 30.64 -2.41
CA THR A 74 -21.64 30.89 -0.98
C THR A 74 -21.22 32.33 -0.71
N ASN A 75 -22.18 33.14 -0.29
CA ASN A 75 -22.08 34.58 -0.07
C ASN A 75 -20.68 34.99 0.44
N LYS A 76 -19.95 35.84 -0.31
CA LYS A 76 -18.54 36.22 -0.03
C LYS A 76 -18.30 36.70 1.40
N LYS A 77 -19.34 37.14 2.12
CA LYS A 77 -19.29 37.47 3.55
C LYS A 77 -18.83 36.31 4.44
N TYR A 78 -19.07 35.04 4.06
CA TYR A 78 -18.61 33.89 4.84
C TYR A 78 -17.09 33.64 4.73
N LEU A 79 -16.42 34.22 3.72
CA LEU A 79 -14.97 34.14 3.53
C LEU A 79 -14.22 35.33 4.16
N GLN A 80 -14.95 36.38 4.56
CA GLN A 80 -14.39 37.43 5.41
C GLN A 80 -14.40 36.90 6.85
N GLY A 81 -13.34 36.19 7.22
CA GLY A 81 -13.06 35.92 8.62
C GLY A 81 -13.09 37.23 9.39
N ASN A 82 -13.95 37.32 10.40
CA ASN A 82 -13.89 38.41 11.35
C ASN A 82 -12.69 38.16 12.26
N TRP A 83 -11.63 38.94 12.08
CA TRP A 83 -10.47 39.02 12.97
C TRP A 83 -10.72 40.07 14.04
#